data_AF-A0A524QL58-F1
#
_entry.id   AF-A0A524QL58-F1
#
_cell.length_a   1.000
_cell.length_b   1.000
_cell.length_c   1.000
_cell.angle_alpha   90.00
_cell.angle_beta   90.00
_cell.angle_gamma   90.00
#
_symmetry.space_group_name_H-M   'P 1'
#
loop_
_entity.id
_entity.type
_entity.pdbx_description
1 polymer ?
#
loop_
_entity_poly.entity_id
_entity_poly.type
_entity_poly.pdbx_seq_one_letter_code
_entity_poly.pdbx_strand_id
1 'polypeptide(L)'
;MPMHPVEALLRPPVELMAGFVAMLCATLAALGPEYFMVTPSVGYGAAALLFVYGAWWLKRGWGIVAYQHNLRRLPIFSMAQRRIPVSGRRLYLGKGFAWSERHTQRLHDTRRSKFQKYVQASAWVRWVRANEQRWRDTQFGRLLAWDSPLNPLRPLPAVGGLSHLHGVELKEVDIHMPLADRTGHTLVLGTTQVGKTRALELLVTQDICRGEIVIVFDPKGDADLLRAVYSACQLAGRIDDFYLFHLGYPEISARYNGLGHFRRITEVASRLSSGVSGEGQSAVFREFVWRFVNIVAKAVVALG
;
A
#
# COMPACT_ATOMS: atom_id res chain seq x y z
N MET A 1 1.18 -34.68 -20.32
CA MET A 1 -0.03 -34.04 -19.75
C MET A 1 -0.27 -32.74 -20.50
N PRO A 2 -1.44 -32.51 -21.11
CA PRO A 2 -1.72 -31.24 -21.76
C PRO A 2 -1.60 -30.13 -20.72
N MET A 3 -0.72 -29.16 -20.98
CA MET A 3 -0.61 -27.93 -20.20
C MET A 3 -1.90 -27.15 -20.43
N HIS A 4 -2.92 -27.38 -19.60
CA HIS A 4 -4.10 -26.53 -19.62
C HIS A 4 -3.62 -25.11 -19.27
N PRO A 5 -3.78 -24.14 -20.19
CA PRO A 5 -3.24 -22.78 -19.99
C PRO A 5 -3.94 -22.02 -18.86
N VAL A 6 -5.04 -22.57 -18.34
CA VAL A 6 -5.94 -21.94 -17.38
C VAL A 6 -5.76 -22.58 -16.01
N GLU A 7 -5.09 -21.87 -15.09
CA GLU A 7 -4.98 -22.29 -13.71
C GLU A 7 -6.31 -22.05 -12.96
N ALA A 8 -6.98 -23.13 -12.52
CA ALA A 8 -8.27 -23.05 -11.84
C ALA A 8 -8.11 -23.10 -10.30
N LEU A 9 -7.99 -21.92 -9.67
CA LEU A 9 -7.85 -21.78 -8.21
C LEU A 9 -9.17 -21.49 -7.46
N LEU A 10 -10.22 -21.06 -8.16
CA LEU A 10 -11.54 -20.79 -7.60
C LEU A 10 -12.43 -22.06 -7.62
N ARG A 11 -12.05 -23.06 -6.82
CA ARG A 11 -12.73 -24.35 -6.73
C ARG A 11 -12.65 -24.94 -5.31
N PRO A 12 -13.44 -25.98 -4.98
CA PRO A 12 -13.30 -26.65 -3.69
C PRO A 12 -11.88 -27.25 -3.54
N PRO A 13 -11.23 -27.10 -2.37
CA PRO A 13 -9.88 -27.64 -2.11
C PRO A 13 -9.94 -29.15 -1.79
N VAL A 14 -10.37 -29.96 -2.76
CA VAL A 14 -10.50 -31.43 -2.63
C VAL A 14 -9.17 -32.12 -2.31
N GLU A 15 -8.05 -31.45 -2.61
CA GLU A 15 -6.70 -31.84 -2.24
C GLU A 15 -6.50 -32.04 -0.75
N LEU A 16 -7.18 -31.23 0.07
CA LEU A 16 -7.10 -31.37 1.52
C LEU A 16 -7.72 -32.69 1.99
N MET A 17 -8.81 -33.12 1.36
CA MET A 17 -9.46 -34.39 1.66
C MET A 17 -8.56 -35.57 1.23
N ALA A 18 -8.00 -35.52 0.02
CA ALA A 18 -7.07 -36.54 -0.45
C ALA A 18 -5.82 -36.63 0.45
N GLY A 19 -5.27 -35.49 0.86
CA GLY A 19 -4.15 -35.41 1.78
C GLY A 19 -4.50 -35.97 3.17
N PHE A 20 -5.65 -35.61 3.73
CA PHE A 20 -6.09 -36.12 5.03
C PHE A 20 -6.32 -37.62 5.03
N VAL A 21 -6.98 -38.17 4.00
CA VAL A 21 -7.19 -39.61 3.86
C VAL A 21 -5.85 -40.34 3.73
N ALA A 22 -4.91 -39.84 2.93
CA ALA A 22 -3.58 -40.42 2.81
C ALA A 22 -2.81 -40.41 4.14
N MET A 23 -2.90 -39.33 4.91
CA MET A 23 -2.31 -39.22 6.25
C MET A 23 -2.96 -40.20 7.23
N LEU A 24 -4.28 -40.36 7.18
CA LEU A 24 -5.00 -41.34 8.00
C LEU A 24 -4.56 -42.76 7.67
N CYS A 25 -4.51 -43.13 6.39
CA CYS A 25 -4.00 -44.43 5.94
C CYS A 25 -2.53 -44.64 6.36
N ALA A 26 -1.68 -43.62 6.26
CA ALA A 26 -0.30 -43.66 6.73
C ALA A 26 -0.21 -43.93 8.24
N THR A 27 -1.03 -43.25 9.05
CA THR A 27 -1.08 -43.49 10.50
C THR A 27 -1.57 -44.89 10.85
N LEU A 28 -2.57 -45.41 10.14
CA LEU A 28 -3.06 -46.78 10.35
C LEU A 28 -2.00 -47.82 9.98
N ALA A 29 -1.31 -47.63 8.85
CA ALA A 29 -0.22 -48.52 8.41
C ALA A 29 0.98 -48.49 9.37
N ALA A 30 1.23 -47.37 10.05
CA ALA A 30 2.28 -47.24 11.06
C ALA A 30 1.90 -47.85 12.42
N LEU A 31 0.65 -47.69 12.86
CA LEU A 31 0.19 -48.12 14.18
C LEU A 31 -0.21 -49.61 14.23
N GLY A 32 -0.63 -50.17 13.09
CA GLY A 32 -0.96 -51.59 13.02
C GLY A 32 -0.75 -52.16 11.61
N PRO A 33 0.51 -52.48 11.25
CA PRO A 33 0.81 -53.20 10.00
C PRO A 33 0.01 -54.51 9.87
N GLU A 34 -0.31 -55.13 11.01
CA GLU A 34 -1.10 -56.36 11.12
C GLU A 34 -2.52 -56.20 10.57
N TYR A 35 -3.14 -55.01 10.67
CA TYR A 35 -4.47 -54.74 10.12
C TYR A 35 -4.51 -54.84 8.59
N PHE A 36 -3.37 -54.64 7.93
CA PHE A 36 -3.23 -54.71 6.48
C PHE A 36 -2.58 -56.03 6.02
N MET A 37 -2.34 -56.97 6.95
CA MET A 37 -1.69 -58.26 6.67
C MET A 37 -0.32 -58.10 5.98
N VAL A 38 0.42 -57.03 6.32
CA VAL A 38 1.76 -56.76 5.78
C VAL A 38 2.82 -56.94 6.85
N THR A 39 4.03 -57.31 6.43
CA THR A 39 5.18 -57.35 7.34
C THR A 39 5.48 -55.95 7.88
N PRO A 40 5.91 -55.80 9.16
CA PRO A 40 6.14 -54.50 9.77
C PRO A 40 7.09 -53.59 8.98
N SER A 41 8.15 -54.14 8.38
CA SER A 41 9.08 -53.38 7.54
C SER A 41 8.42 -52.76 6.30
N VAL A 42 7.54 -53.52 5.65
CA VAL A 42 6.76 -53.04 4.50
C VAL A 42 5.69 -52.05 4.95
N GLY A 43 5.05 -52.27 6.10
CA GLY A 43 4.09 -51.34 6.72
C GLY A 43 4.69 -49.98 7.01
N TYR A 44 5.86 -49.92 7.64
CA TYR A 44 6.57 -48.66 7.90
C TYR A 44 7.04 -47.97 6.61
N GLY A 45 7.52 -48.73 5.62
CA GLY A 45 7.88 -48.19 4.30
C GLY A 45 6.67 -47.57 3.57
N ALA A 46 5.54 -48.27 3.55
CA ALA A 46 4.30 -47.78 2.95
C ALA A 46 3.75 -46.55 3.70
N ALA A 47 3.79 -46.56 5.04
CA ALA A 47 3.40 -45.42 5.85
C ALA A 47 4.24 -44.18 5.52
N ALA A 48 5.57 -44.31 5.43
CA ALA A 48 6.45 -43.19 5.08
C ALA A 48 6.12 -42.59 3.70
N LEU A 49 5.89 -43.44 2.69
CA LEU A 49 5.51 -42.99 1.35
C LEU A 49 4.15 -42.28 1.35
N LEU A 50 3.16 -42.83 2.07
CA LEU A 50 1.84 -42.22 2.21
C LEU A 50 1.88 -40.91 3.00
N PHE A 51 2.75 -40.78 4.00
CA PHE A 51 2.98 -39.52 4.71
C PHE A 51 3.52 -38.43 3.77
N VAL A 52 4.53 -38.75 2.96
CA VAL A 52 5.10 -37.80 1.99
C VAL A 52 4.05 -37.39 0.95
N TYR A 53 3.29 -38.36 0.43
CA TYR A 53 2.20 -38.12 -0.52
C TYR A 53 1.08 -37.27 0.08
N GLY A 54 0.65 -37.58 1.31
CA GLY A 54 -0.36 -36.84 2.06
C GLY A 54 0.08 -35.39 2.32
N ALA A 55 1.30 -35.20 2.81
CA ALA A 55 1.87 -33.87 3.04
C ALA A 55 1.96 -33.03 1.75
N TRP A 56 2.30 -33.66 0.62
CA TRP A 56 2.34 -32.99 -0.68
C TRP A 56 0.95 -32.50 -1.12
N TRP A 57 -0.09 -33.32 -0.98
CA TRP A 57 -1.47 -32.93 -1.28
C TRP A 57 -2.00 -31.85 -0.32
N LEU A 58 -1.73 -31.98 0.98
CA LEU A 58 -2.08 -30.96 1.97
C LEU A 58 -1.46 -29.61 1.61
N LYS A 59 -0.18 -29.58 1.23
CA LYS A 59 0.51 -28.35 0.79
C LYS A 59 -0.16 -27.73 -0.45
N ARG A 60 -0.59 -28.54 -1.42
CA ARG A 60 -1.32 -28.07 -2.61
C ARG A 60 -2.69 -27.52 -2.25
N GLY A 61 -3.46 -28.24 -1.43
CA GLY A 61 -4.78 -27.79 -0.97
C GLY A 61 -4.70 -26.51 -0.14
N TRP A 62 -3.67 -26.38 0.70
CA TRP A 62 -3.41 -25.16 1.46
C TRP A 62 -3.17 -23.96 0.55
N GLY A 63 -2.47 -24.14 -0.57
CA GLY A 63 -2.27 -23.07 -1.57
C GLY A 63 -3.59 -22.53 -2.15
N ILE A 64 -4.57 -23.40 -2.39
CA ILE A 64 -5.91 -23.02 -2.86
C ILE A 64 -6.66 -22.23 -1.79
N VAL A 65 -6.64 -22.72 -0.55
CA VAL A 65 -7.29 -22.04 0.58
C VAL A 65 -6.65 -20.69 0.85
N ALA A 66 -5.32 -20.61 0.85
CA ALA A 66 -4.57 -19.38 1.02
C ALA A 66 -4.92 -18.35 -0.06
N TYR A 67 -5.00 -18.78 -1.32
CA TYR A 67 -5.43 -17.93 -2.44
C TYR A 67 -6.84 -17.37 -2.23
N GLN A 68 -7.80 -18.22 -1.88
CA GLN A 68 -9.17 -17.80 -1.61
C GLN A 68 -9.27 -16.88 -0.40
N HIS A 69 -8.46 -17.11 0.63
CA HIS A 69 -8.35 -16.22 1.79
C HIS A 69 -7.81 -14.84 1.40
N ASN A 70 -6.76 -14.79 0.58
CA ASN A 70 -6.13 -13.54 0.12
C ASN A 70 -7.09 -12.69 -0.73
N LEU A 71 -7.95 -13.32 -1.54
CA LEU A 71 -8.99 -12.61 -2.29
C LEU A 71 -10.05 -11.97 -1.38
N ARG A 72 -10.41 -12.64 -0.28
CA ARG A 72 -11.44 -12.17 0.66
C ARG A 72 -10.94 -11.09 1.60
N ARG A 73 -9.65 -11.08 1.94
CA ARG A 73 -9.05 -10.17 2.91
C ARG A 73 -7.69 -9.68 2.41
N LEU A 74 -7.59 -8.37 2.19
CA LEU A 74 -6.33 -7.73 1.83
C LEU A 74 -5.26 -8.00 2.92
N PRO A 75 -4.05 -8.41 2.53
CA PRO A 75 -2.93 -8.38 3.45
C PRO A 75 -2.64 -6.93 3.82
N ILE A 76 -2.58 -6.62 5.12
CA ILE A 76 -2.12 -5.30 5.57
C ILE A 76 -0.61 -5.29 5.42
N PHE A 77 -0.10 -4.43 4.55
CA PHE A 77 1.32 -4.12 4.50
C PHE A 77 1.60 -2.91 5.39
N SER A 78 2.43 -3.11 6.42
CA SER A 78 2.92 -2.03 7.27
C SER A 78 4.44 -2.13 7.40
N MET A 79 5.09 -0.98 7.45
CA MET A 79 6.54 -0.89 7.54
C MET A 79 6.89 0.33 8.39
N ALA A 80 7.81 0.14 9.34
CA ALA A 80 8.39 1.26 10.07
C ALA A 80 9.27 2.09 9.14
N GLN A 81 9.24 3.42 9.27
CA GLN A 81 9.96 4.33 8.39
C GLN A 81 11.47 4.00 8.28
N ARG A 82 12.12 3.66 9.39
CA ARG A 82 13.53 3.22 9.45
C ARG A 82 13.86 1.93 8.69
N ARG A 83 12.85 1.14 8.31
CA ARG A 83 12.99 -0.11 7.54
C ARG A 83 12.76 0.10 6.05
N ILE A 84 12.41 1.31 5.61
CA ILE A 84 12.28 1.61 4.19
C ILE A 84 13.68 1.47 3.56
N PRO A 85 13.86 0.61 2.55
CA PRO A 85 15.16 0.41 1.92
C PRO A 85 15.56 1.67 1.15
N VAL A 86 16.73 2.20 1.45
CA VAL A 86 17.32 3.36 0.77
C VAL A 86 18.46 2.88 -0.12
N SER A 87 18.43 3.26 -1.39
CA SER A 87 19.48 2.93 -2.36
C SER A 87 19.82 4.15 -3.21
N GLY A 88 21.09 4.28 -3.59
CA GLY A 88 21.55 5.28 -4.56
C GLY A 88 21.26 4.94 -6.02
N ARG A 89 20.67 3.77 -6.31
CA ARG A 89 20.37 3.31 -7.68
C ARG A 89 18.91 2.96 -7.92
N ARG A 90 18.16 2.68 -6.86
CA ARG A 90 16.79 2.18 -6.92
C ARG A 90 15.92 2.92 -5.91
N LEU A 91 14.69 3.16 -6.29
CA LEU A 91 13.65 3.73 -5.43
C LEU A 91 12.61 2.65 -5.17
N TYR A 92 12.37 2.36 -3.91
CA TYR A 92 11.38 1.38 -3.47
C TYR A 92 9.96 1.96 -3.56
N LEU A 93 9.03 1.18 -4.11
CA LEU A 93 7.66 1.60 -4.38
C LEU A 93 6.62 0.86 -3.52
N GLY A 94 7.04 -0.19 -2.80
CA GLY A 94 6.14 -1.03 -2.02
C GLY A 94 6.21 -2.51 -2.40
N LYS A 95 5.24 -3.27 -1.90
CA LYS A 95 5.04 -4.68 -2.26
C LYS A 95 4.12 -4.80 -3.47
N GLY A 96 4.43 -5.76 -4.34
CA GLY A 96 3.63 -6.05 -5.52
C GLY A 96 4.22 -7.18 -6.35
N PHE A 97 3.83 -7.26 -7.61
CA PHE A 97 4.29 -8.31 -8.52
C PHE A 97 4.21 -7.81 -9.96
N ALA A 98 5.02 -8.42 -10.85
CA ALA A 98 4.94 -8.14 -12.27
C ALA A 98 3.59 -8.64 -12.81
N TRP A 99 2.79 -7.73 -13.36
CA TRP A 99 1.49 -8.10 -13.93
C TRP A 99 1.71 -8.97 -15.17
N SER A 100 0.94 -10.06 -15.29
CA SER A 100 1.07 -11.04 -16.37
C SER A 100 -0.32 -11.52 -16.79
N GLU A 101 -0.39 -12.29 -17.88
CA GLU A 101 -1.64 -12.87 -18.37
C GLU A 101 -2.37 -13.68 -17.29
N ARG A 102 -1.61 -14.44 -16.48
CA ARG A 102 -2.15 -15.21 -15.34
C ARG A 102 -2.90 -14.32 -14.34
N HIS A 103 -2.38 -13.13 -14.05
CA HIS A 103 -3.02 -12.18 -13.13
C HIS A 103 -4.30 -11.59 -13.73
N THR A 104 -4.30 -11.27 -15.03
CA THR A 104 -5.50 -10.84 -15.76
C THR A 104 -6.57 -11.92 -15.73
N GLN A 105 -6.21 -13.18 -16.01
CA GLN A 105 -7.12 -14.31 -15.98
C GLN A 105 -7.71 -14.52 -14.59
N ARG A 106 -6.86 -14.53 -13.54
CA ARG A 106 -7.30 -14.66 -12.15
C ARG A 106 -8.26 -13.54 -11.75
N LEU A 107 -7.94 -12.29 -12.06
CA LEU A 107 -8.82 -11.15 -11.80
C LEU A 107 -10.14 -11.28 -12.54
N HIS A 108 -10.11 -11.68 -13.81
CA HIS A 108 -11.31 -11.93 -14.60
C HIS A 108 -12.20 -13.02 -13.97
N ASP A 109 -11.60 -14.12 -13.50
CA ASP A 109 -12.32 -15.18 -12.81
C ASP A 109 -13.01 -14.69 -11.53
N THR A 110 -12.45 -13.71 -10.81
CA THR A 110 -13.12 -13.13 -9.64
C THR A 110 -14.42 -12.41 -9.97
N ARG A 111 -14.61 -11.96 -11.22
CA ARG A 111 -15.81 -11.23 -11.66
C ARG A 111 -16.95 -12.16 -12.08
N ARG A 112 -16.66 -13.44 -12.34
CA ARG A 112 -17.67 -14.41 -12.78
C ARG A 112 -18.60 -14.80 -11.61
N SER A 113 -19.91 -14.75 -11.84
CA SER A 113 -20.93 -15.11 -10.83
C SER A 113 -20.70 -16.50 -10.22
N LYS A 114 -20.31 -17.49 -11.04
CA LYS A 114 -19.99 -18.87 -10.62
C LYS A 114 -18.96 -18.94 -9.48
N PHE A 115 -18.01 -18.01 -9.43
CA PHE A 115 -16.90 -18.04 -8.47
C PHE A 115 -17.06 -17.04 -7.31
N GLN A 116 -18.14 -16.25 -7.28
CA GLN A 116 -18.39 -15.25 -6.22
C GLN A 116 -18.37 -15.85 -4.81
N LYS A 117 -18.79 -17.11 -4.64
CA LYS A 117 -18.72 -17.81 -3.34
C LYS A 117 -17.31 -17.91 -2.75
N TYR A 118 -16.27 -17.90 -3.57
CA TYR A 118 -14.88 -17.95 -3.13
C TYR A 118 -14.29 -16.56 -2.87
N VAL A 119 -14.86 -15.54 -3.51
CA VAL A 119 -14.35 -14.17 -3.50
C VAL A 119 -15.01 -13.34 -2.39
N GLN A 120 -16.32 -13.50 -2.20
CA GLN A 120 -17.07 -12.75 -1.19
C GLN A 120 -16.84 -13.30 0.22
N ALA A 121 -17.01 -12.41 1.20
CA ALA A 121 -17.08 -12.80 2.60
C ALA A 121 -18.20 -13.83 2.82
N SER A 122 -17.98 -14.76 3.75
CA SER A 122 -18.96 -15.80 4.09
C SER A 122 -20.27 -15.17 4.60
N ALA A 123 -21.38 -15.91 4.48
CA ALA A 123 -22.69 -15.44 4.94
C ALA A 123 -22.65 -15.02 6.43
N TRP A 124 -21.92 -15.77 7.27
CA TRP A 124 -21.71 -15.46 8.68
C TRP A 124 -20.96 -14.15 8.89
N VAL A 125 -19.86 -13.91 8.16
CA VAL A 125 -19.12 -12.65 8.27
C VAL A 125 -20.01 -11.48 7.87
N ARG A 126 -20.75 -11.61 6.76
CA ARG A 126 -21.69 -10.56 6.33
C ARG A 126 -22.79 -10.31 7.35
N TRP A 127 -23.36 -11.38 7.93
CA TRP A 127 -24.38 -11.28 8.97
C TRP A 127 -23.86 -10.60 10.24
N VAL A 128 -22.65 -10.97 10.70
CA VAL A 128 -22.01 -10.30 11.84
C VAL A 128 -21.84 -8.81 11.57
N ARG A 129 -21.28 -8.44 10.41
CA ARG A 129 -21.09 -7.01 10.05
C ARG A 129 -22.40 -6.24 9.93
N ALA A 130 -23.46 -6.87 9.42
CA ALA A 130 -24.78 -6.25 9.38
C ALA A 130 -25.39 -5.99 10.77
N ASN A 131 -24.95 -6.70 11.81
CA ASN A 131 -25.49 -6.60 13.16
C ASN A 131 -24.51 -5.98 14.17
N GLU A 132 -23.31 -5.54 13.76
CA GLU A 132 -22.30 -4.96 14.65
C GLU A 132 -22.85 -3.81 15.52
N GLN A 133 -23.72 -2.99 14.94
CA GLN A 133 -24.32 -1.84 15.63
C GLN A 133 -25.22 -2.26 16.80
N ARG A 134 -25.86 -3.44 16.72
CA ARG A 134 -26.73 -3.99 17.77
C ARG A 134 -25.96 -4.47 18.99
N TRP A 135 -24.71 -4.89 18.78
CA TRP A 135 -23.88 -5.50 19.83
C TRP A 135 -22.71 -4.63 20.26
N ARG A 136 -22.62 -3.39 19.77
CA ARG A 136 -21.47 -2.49 19.94
C ARG A 136 -21.00 -2.38 21.39
N ASP A 137 -21.95 -2.28 22.32
CA ASP A 137 -21.65 -2.06 23.75
C ASP A 137 -21.54 -3.37 24.55
N THR A 138 -21.80 -4.52 23.93
CA THR A 138 -21.76 -5.83 24.58
C THR A 138 -20.35 -6.44 24.53
N GLN A 139 -20.03 -7.32 25.49
CA GLN A 139 -18.80 -8.12 25.46
C GLN A 139 -18.71 -9.00 24.21
N PHE A 140 -19.86 -9.52 23.75
CA PHE A 140 -19.96 -10.31 22.53
C PHE A 140 -19.56 -9.51 21.28
N GLY A 141 -20.03 -8.26 21.15
CA GLY A 141 -19.62 -7.37 20.06
C GLY A 141 -18.12 -7.06 20.09
N ARG A 142 -17.53 -6.86 21.28
CA ARG A 142 -16.09 -6.66 21.42
C ARG A 142 -15.27 -7.88 20.96
N LEU A 143 -15.72 -9.09 21.29
CA LEU A 143 -15.08 -10.33 20.83
C LEU A 143 -15.14 -10.47 19.31
N LEU A 144 -16.29 -10.17 18.69
CA LEU A 144 -16.46 -10.22 17.23
C LEU A 144 -15.67 -9.13 16.48
N ALA A 145 -15.51 -7.96 17.10
CA ALA A 145 -14.72 -6.85 16.57
C ALA A 145 -13.20 -7.03 16.80
N TRP A 146 -12.78 -8.03 17.57
CA TRP A 146 -11.37 -8.24 17.86
C TRP A 146 -10.61 -8.64 16.59
N ASP A 147 -9.68 -7.79 16.15
CA ASP A 147 -8.81 -8.05 15.00
C ASP A 147 -7.65 -8.97 15.40
N SER A 148 -7.93 -10.27 15.45
CA SER A 148 -6.95 -11.32 15.74
C SER A 148 -7.04 -12.44 14.68
N PRO A 149 -5.91 -13.06 14.27
CA PRO A 149 -5.91 -14.24 13.42
C PRO A 149 -6.74 -15.41 13.97
N LEU A 150 -6.94 -15.46 15.29
CA LEU A 150 -7.76 -16.47 15.95
C LEU A 150 -9.27 -16.23 15.80
N ASN A 151 -9.68 -15.02 15.41
CA ASN A 151 -11.09 -14.68 15.19
C ASN A 151 -11.47 -14.97 13.71
N PRO A 152 -12.23 -16.04 13.41
CA PRO A 152 -12.66 -16.36 12.05
C PRO A 152 -13.64 -15.32 11.48
N LEU A 153 -14.26 -14.53 12.35
CA LEU A 153 -15.20 -13.46 12.06
C LEU A 153 -14.57 -12.10 12.37
N ARG A 154 -13.24 -11.94 12.19
CA ARG A 154 -12.53 -10.66 12.38
C ARG A 154 -12.87 -9.60 11.34
N PRO A 155 -12.85 -8.30 11.70
CA PRO A 155 -13.17 -7.23 10.76
C PRO A 155 -12.25 -7.23 9.55
N LEU A 156 -12.78 -6.70 8.44
CA LEU A 156 -11.94 -6.40 7.29
C LEU A 156 -10.96 -5.30 7.69
N PRO A 157 -9.71 -5.37 7.21
CA PRO A 157 -8.73 -4.34 7.50
C PRO A 157 -9.24 -2.98 7.04
N ALA A 158 -8.93 -1.91 7.79
CA ALA A 158 -9.31 -0.54 7.47
C ALA A 158 -8.47 0.06 6.33
N VAL A 159 -8.20 -0.75 5.30
CA VAL A 159 -7.51 -0.35 4.07
C VAL A 159 -8.55 -0.32 2.95
N GLY A 160 -8.60 0.80 2.23
CA GLY A 160 -9.46 0.93 1.06
C GLY A 160 -8.97 0.11 -0.12
N GLY A 161 -9.70 0.20 -1.24
CA GLY A 161 -9.34 -0.46 -2.49
C GLY A 161 -9.99 -1.83 -2.69
N LEU A 162 -9.74 -2.41 -3.85
CA LEU A 162 -10.29 -3.71 -4.24
C LEU A 162 -9.33 -4.82 -3.86
N SER A 163 -9.74 -5.70 -2.93
CA SER A 163 -8.89 -6.80 -2.47
C SER A 163 -8.45 -7.73 -3.57
N HIS A 164 -9.23 -7.83 -4.64
CA HIS A 164 -8.94 -8.73 -5.75
C HIS A 164 -7.72 -8.25 -6.57
N LEU A 165 -7.36 -6.97 -6.54
CA LEU A 165 -6.21 -6.46 -7.30
C LEU A 165 -4.88 -6.97 -6.73
N HIS A 166 -4.75 -7.00 -5.41
CA HIS A 166 -3.61 -7.59 -4.71
C HIS A 166 -3.79 -9.10 -4.52
N GLY A 167 -5.02 -9.53 -4.24
CA GLY A 167 -5.37 -10.89 -3.87
C GLY A 167 -5.07 -11.95 -4.94
N VAL A 168 -4.96 -11.53 -6.21
CA VAL A 168 -4.68 -12.43 -7.35
C VAL A 168 -3.26 -12.98 -7.36
N GLU A 169 -2.34 -12.44 -6.56
CA GLU A 169 -1.02 -13.04 -6.34
C GLU A 169 -0.73 -13.14 -4.85
N LEU A 170 -0.26 -14.31 -4.42
CA LEU A 170 0.06 -14.58 -3.01
C LEU A 170 1.47 -14.13 -2.66
N LYS A 171 2.36 -14.09 -3.64
CA LYS A 171 3.78 -13.81 -3.46
C LYS A 171 4.10 -12.42 -3.96
N GLU A 172 3.79 -11.43 -3.14
CA GLU A 172 4.27 -10.07 -3.37
C GLU A 172 5.76 -9.96 -3.03
N VAL A 173 6.50 -9.23 -3.87
CA VAL A 173 7.92 -8.92 -3.74
C VAL A 173 8.13 -7.42 -3.66
N ASP A 174 9.33 -7.00 -3.26
CA ASP A 174 9.67 -5.57 -3.23
C ASP A 174 9.80 -5.01 -4.65
N ILE A 175 8.94 -4.05 -4.97
CA ILE A 175 8.94 -3.35 -6.26
C ILE A 175 9.83 -2.12 -6.15
N HIS A 176 10.68 -1.96 -7.15
CA HIS A 176 11.60 -0.85 -7.25
C HIS A 176 11.53 -0.24 -8.65
N MET A 177 11.72 1.07 -8.74
CA MET A 177 12.05 1.75 -9.99
C MET A 177 13.54 2.12 -10.01
N PRO A 178 14.21 2.12 -11.17
CA PRO A 178 15.51 2.76 -11.33
C PRO A 178 15.43 4.24 -10.90
N LEU A 179 16.39 4.69 -10.10
CA LEU A 179 16.40 6.08 -9.64
C LEU A 179 16.62 7.07 -10.80
N ALA A 180 17.36 6.64 -11.83
CA ALA A 180 17.61 7.40 -13.05
C ALA A 180 16.31 7.79 -13.79
N ASP A 181 15.28 6.94 -13.73
CA ASP A 181 14.01 7.19 -14.43
C ASP A 181 13.22 8.36 -13.81
N ARG A 182 13.60 8.79 -12.60
CA ARG A 182 12.90 9.83 -11.85
C ARG A 182 13.05 11.23 -12.45
N THR A 183 14.05 11.45 -13.31
CA THR A 183 14.18 12.69 -14.08
C THR A 183 13.03 12.90 -15.06
N GLY A 184 12.32 11.83 -15.44
CA GLY A 184 11.13 11.88 -16.29
C GLY A 184 9.87 12.41 -15.59
N HIS A 185 9.97 12.81 -14.31
CA HIS A 185 8.86 13.16 -13.43
C HIS A 185 7.90 11.98 -13.19
N THR A 186 7.06 12.09 -12.15
CA THR A 186 6.12 11.01 -11.79
C THR A 186 4.77 11.61 -11.43
N LEU A 187 3.73 11.13 -12.09
CA LEU A 187 2.34 11.49 -11.81
C LEU A 187 1.67 10.35 -11.05
N VAL A 188 1.28 10.60 -9.80
CA VAL A 188 0.52 9.65 -8.99
C VAL A 188 -0.96 10.02 -9.00
N LEU A 189 -1.77 9.24 -9.71
CA LEU A 189 -3.21 9.45 -9.84
C LEU A 189 -3.99 8.56 -8.86
N GLY A 190 -5.12 9.09 -8.38
CA GLY A 190 -6.03 8.35 -7.52
C GLY A 190 -7.08 9.25 -6.89
N THR A 191 -8.15 8.66 -6.35
CA THR A 191 -9.18 9.40 -5.59
C THR A 191 -8.72 9.70 -4.16
N THR A 192 -9.54 10.34 -3.33
CA THR A 192 -9.23 10.53 -1.90
C THR A 192 -9.13 9.18 -1.18
N GLN A 193 -8.27 9.10 -0.16
CA GLN A 193 -8.09 7.90 0.69
C GLN A 193 -7.58 6.62 0.01
N VAL A 194 -7.09 6.68 -1.24
CA VAL A 194 -6.51 5.51 -1.93
C VAL A 194 -5.00 5.31 -1.67
N GLY A 195 -4.40 6.11 -0.79
CA GLY A 195 -2.99 5.97 -0.42
C GLY A 195 -2.01 6.95 -1.11
N LYS A 196 -2.49 8.00 -1.79
CA LYS A 196 -1.60 9.02 -2.40
C LYS A 196 -0.63 9.66 -1.39
N THR A 197 -1.12 10.03 -0.20
CA THR A 197 -0.27 10.59 0.86
C THR A 197 0.78 9.57 1.32
N ARG A 198 0.38 8.30 1.50
CA ARG A 198 1.33 7.23 1.89
C ARG A 198 2.37 6.94 0.82
N ALA A 199 2.02 7.03 -0.46
CA ALA A 199 2.98 6.97 -1.55
C ALA A 199 3.96 8.15 -1.48
N LEU A 200 3.46 9.38 -1.26
CA LEU A 200 4.33 10.55 -1.08
C LEU A 200 5.28 10.40 0.11
N GLU A 201 4.79 9.96 1.27
CA GLU A 201 5.59 9.69 2.47
C GLU A 201 6.72 8.69 2.19
N LEU A 202 6.42 7.60 1.47
CA LEU A 202 7.39 6.58 1.09
C LEU A 202 8.51 7.15 0.21
N LEU A 203 8.15 7.97 -0.77
CA LEU A 203 9.08 8.57 -1.72
C LEU A 203 9.95 9.64 -1.03
N VAL A 204 9.32 10.57 -0.32
CA VAL A 204 10.00 11.67 0.38
C VAL A 204 10.95 11.15 1.44
N THR A 205 10.55 10.13 2.21
CA THR A 205 11.44 9.52 3.21
C THR A 205 12.73 9.01 2.57
N GLN A 206 12.62 8.31 1.43
CA GLN A 206 13.81 7.77 0.75
C GLN A 206 14.73 8.86 0.27
N ASP A 207 14.20 9.98 -0.22
CA ASP A 207 14.98 11.09 -0.75
C ASP A 207 15.70 11.86 0.36
N ILE A 208 15.00 12.15 1.45
CA ILE A 208 15.60 12.77 2.64
C ILE A 208 16.75 11.90 3.18
N CYS A 209 16.50 10.60 3.34
CA CYS A 209 17.52 9.65 3.81
C CYS A 209 18.67 9.43 2.81
N ARG A 210 18.48 9.74 1.53
CA ARG A 210 19.56 9.72 0.51
C ARG A 210 20.39 11.01 0.51
N GLY A 211 20.00 12.02 1.30
CA GLY A 211 20.67 13.32 1.32
C GLY A 211 20.18 14.30 0.25
N GLU A 212 19.05 14.03 -0.39
CA GLU A 212 18.49 14.92 -1.41
C GLU A 212 17.76 16.11 -0.78
N ILE A 213 17.56 17.18 -1.57
CA ILE A 213 16.73 18.32 -1.20
C ILE A 213 15.29 17.99 -1.61
N VAL A 214 14.38 18.06 -0.64
CA VAL A 214 12.96 17.76 -0.86
C VAL A 214 12.12 18.96 -0.47
N ILE A 215 11.25 19.39 -1.40
CA ILE A 215 10.26 20.43 -1.17
C ILE A 215 8.88 19.77 -1.29
N VAL A 216 8.08 19.85 -0.22
CA VAL A 216 6.74 19.26 -0.16
C VAL A 216 5.71 20.38 -0.13
N PHE A 217 4.82 20.39 -1.10
CA PHE A 217 3.62 21.25 -1.09
C PHE A 217 2.42 20.43 -0.66
N ASP A 218 1.90 20.73 0.52
CA ASP A 218 0.70 20.09 1.05
C ASP A 218 -0.44 21.09 1.23
N PRO A 219 -1.36 21.21 0.26
CA PRO A 219 -2.48 22.13 0.37
C PRO A 219 -3.52 21.68 1.41
N LYS A 220 -3.41 20.47 1.96
CA LYS A 220 -4.39 19.92 2.92
C LYS A 220 -4.00 20.12 4.37
N GLY A 221 -2.74 20.41 4.66
CA GLY A 221 -2.23 20.47 6.03
C GLY A 221 -2.31 19.13 6.76
N ASP A 222 -1.96 18.04 6.07
CA ASP A 222 -1.93 16.68 6.59
C ASP A 222 -0.81 16.55 7.66
N ALA A 223 -1.25 16.47 8.92
CA ALA A 223 -0.35 16.34 10.06
C ALA A 223 0.47 15.04 10.04
N ASP A 224 -0.03 13.96 9.41
CA ASP A 224 0.72 12.71 9.31
C ASP A 224 1.87 12.83 8.31
N LEU A 225 1.64 13.52 7.18
CA LEU A 225 2.69 13.82 6.22
C LEU A 225 3.79 14.68 6.85
N LEU A 226 3.41 15.73 7.60
CA LEU A 226 4.36 16.56 8.34
C LEU A 226 5.20 15.73 9.31
N ARG A 227 4.56 14.88 10.13
CA ARG A 227 5.26 13.98 11.06
C ARG A 227 6.20 13.02 10.34
N ALA A 228 5.79 12.48 9.19
CA ALA A 228 6.62 11.58 8.41
C ALA A 228 7.87 12.30 7.87
N VAL A 229 7.73 13.52 7.33
CA VAL A 229 8.86 14.32 6.84
C VAL A 229 9.82 14.67 7.99
N TYR A 230 9.29 15.17 9.11
CA TYR A 230 10.08 15.51 10.29
C TYR A 230 10.86 14.28 10.82
N SER A 231 10.17 13.14 10.92
CA SER A 231 10.80 11.87 11.34
C SER A 231 11.85 11.38 10.36
N ALA A 232 11.66 11.57 9.04
CA ALA A 232 12.67 11.26 8.03
C ALA A 232 13.93 12.12 8.21
N CYS A 233 13.77 13.42 8.45
CA CYS A 233 14.88 14.34 8.73
C CYS A 233 15.64 13.90 9.99
N GLN A 234 14.94 13.53 11.05
CA GLN A 234 15.56 13.02 12.26
C GLN A 234 16.34 11.72 12.01
N LEU A 235 15.75 10.77 11.28
CA LEU A 235 16.41 9.51 10.89
C LEU A 235 17.66 9.73 10.03
N ALA A 236 17.64 10.76 9.18
CA ALA A 236 18.76 11.12 8.31
C ALA A 236 19.83 11.96 9.05
N GLY A 237 19.60 12.37 10.30
CA GLY A 237 20.49 13.29 11.01
C GLY A 237 20.48 14.72 10.43
N ARG A 238 19.39 15.12 9.79
CA ARG A 238 19.23 16.39 9.05
C ARG A 238 18.09 17.23 9.60
N ILE A 239 17.90 17.20 10.91
CA ILE A 239 16.81 17.95 11.53
C ILE A 239 17.04 19.46 11.46
N ASP A 240 18.31 19.89 11.48
CA ASP A 240 18.68 21.30 11.37
C ASP A 240 18.43 21.89 9.96
N ASP A 241 18.26 21.02 8.95
CA ASP A 241 17.89 21.39 7.58
C ASP A 241 16.36 21.50 7.38
N PHE A 242 15.55 21.15 8.39
CA PHE A 242 14.10 21.09 8.25
C PHE A 242 13.46 22.48 8.36
N TYR A 243 12.72 22.89 7.33
CA TYR A 243 11.92 24.11 7.32
C TYR A 243 10.44 23.78 7.14
N LEU A 244 9.60 24.35 8.01
CA LEU A 244 8.14 24.30 7.89
C LEU A 244 7.63 25.69 7.53
N PHE A 245 6.87 25.84 6.45
CA PHE A 245 6.13 27.07 6.17
C PHE A 245 4.63 26.79 6.29
N HIS A 246 3.97 27.42 7.26
CA HIS A 246 2.55 27.25 7.53
C HIS A 246 1.87 28.61 7.75
N LEU A 247 0.76 28.87 7.06
CA LEU A 247 0.04 30.16 7.10
C LEU A 247 -0.80 30.33 8.38
N GLY A 248 -1.31 29.24 8.95
CA GLY A 248 -2.17 29.25 10.13
C GLY A 248 -1.47 29.13 11.48
N TYR A 249 -0.15 28.87 11.50
CA TYR A 249 0.63 28.67 12.72
C TYR A 249 1.97 29.42 12.64
N PRO A 250 1.95 30.77 12.70
CA PRO A 250 3.13 31.61 12.52
C PRO A 250 4.27 31.31 13.53
N GLU A 251 3.93 30.83 14.71
CA GLU A 251 4.86 30.54 15.82
C GLU A 251 5.82 29.38 15.54
N ILE A 252 5.42 28.43 14.70
CA ILE A 252 6.25 27.29 14.26
C ILE A 252 6.65 27.37 12.78
N SER A 253 6.25 28.44 12.09
CA SER A 253 6.48 28.63 10.67
C SER A 253 7.76 29.42 10.41
N ALA A 254 8.53 28.99 9.42
CA ALA A 254 9.61 29.73 8.83
C ALA A 254 9.08 31.05 8.24
N ARG A 255 9.86 32.11 8.36
CA ARG A 255 9.51 33.40 7.76
C ARG A 255 9.85 33.37 6.28
N TYR A 256 8.89 33.77 5.46
CA TYR A 256 9.08 33.91 4.02
C TYR A 256 8.78 35.34 3.60
N ASN A 257 9.75 35.99 2.95
CA ASN A 257 9.55 37.26 2.28
C ASN A 257 9.96 37.13 0.81
N GLY A 258 8.99 36.80 -0.04
CA GLY A 258 9.16 36.69 -1.48
C GLY A 258 9.50 38.00 -2.20
N LEU A 259 9.53 39.14 -1.50
CA LEU A 259 9.91 40.45 -2.05
C LEU A 259 11.19 41.00 -1.44
N GLY A 260 11.70 40.40 -0.36
CA GLY A 260 12.86 40.91 0.38
C GLY A 260 14.19 40.67 -0.32
N HIS A 261 14.29 39.62 -1.14
CA HIS A 261 15.47 39.33 -1.96
C HIS A 261 15.13 39.43 -3.44
N PHE A 262 15.74 40.41 -4.11
CA PHE A 262 15.67 40.63 -5.56
C PHE A 262 17.06 41.01 -6.09
N ARG A 263 17.41 40.57 -7.31
CA ARG A 263 18.62 41.06 -7.98
C ARG A 263 18.36 42.39 -8.69
N ARG A 264 17.13 42.58 -9.18
CA ARG A 264 16.66 43.83 -9.81
C ARG A 264 15.41 44.31 -9.10
N ILE A 265 15.32 45.60 -8.81
CA ILE A 265 14.15 46.23 -8.14
C ILE A 265 12.84 45.91 -8.90
N THR A 266 12.93 45.80 -10.24
CA THR A 266 11.80 45.43 -11.10
C THR A 266 11.20 44.07 -10.78
N GLU A 267 11.95 43.13 -10.17
CA GLU A 267 11.43 41.83 -9.76
C GLU A 267 10.32 41.95 -8.72
N VAL A 268 10.37 42.96 -7.85
CA VAL A 268 9.30 43.23 -6.86
C VAL A 268 7.98 43.49 -7.59
N ALA A 269 8.01 44.34 -8.61
CA ALA A 269 6.86 44.65 -9.44
C ALA A 269 6.38 43.44 -10.26
N SER A 270 7.31 42.67 -10.86
CA SER A 270 6.95 41.48 -11.64
C SER A 270 6.31 40.38 -10.78
N ARG A 271 6.82 40.14 -9.57
CA ARG A 271 6.28 39.13 -8.63
C ARG A 271 4.90 39.51 -8.10
N LEU A 272 4.63 40.81 -7.88
CA LEU A 272 3.33 41.28 -7.40
C LEU A 272 2.26 41.32 -8.50
N SER A 273 2.65 41.60 -9.74
CA SER A 273 1.73 41.70 -10.87
C SER A 273 1.46 40.37 -11.58
N SER A 274 2.25 39.32 -11.31
CA SER A 274 2.08 38.01 -11.96
C SER A 274 0.76 37.31 -11.63
N GLY A 275 0.07 37.73 -10.56
CA GLY A 275 -1.27 37.23 -10.21
C GLY A 275 -2.42 37.89 -10.99
N VAL A 276 -2.16 38.94 -11.77
CA VAL A 276 -3.17 39.65 -12.57
C VAL A 276 -3.20 39.06 -13.98
N SER A 277 -4.41 38.74 -14.48
CA SER A 277 -4.61 38.18 -15.81
C SER A 277 -3.98 39.06 -16.90
N GLY A 278 -3.25 38.43 -17.82
CA GLY A 278 -2.52 39.11 -18.89
C GLY A 278 -3.32 39.39 -20.16
N GLU A 279 -4.64 39.16 -20.16
CA GLU A 279 -5.48 39.20 -21.35
C GLU A 279 -6.51 40.34 -21.30
N GLY A 280 -6.79 40.94 -22.46
CA GLY A 280 -7.82 41.97 -22.62
C GLY A 280 -7.57 43.25 -21.81
N GLN A 281 -8.63 43.85 -21.26
CA GLN A 281 -8.53 45.07 -20.44
C GLN A 281 -7.69 44.88 -19.17
N SER A 282 -7.56 43.64 -18.68
CA SER A 282 -6.73 43.31 -17.53
C SER A 282 -5.23 43.47 -17.80
N ALA A 283 -4.79 43.42 -19.07
CA ALA A 283 -3.39 43.65 -19.43
C ALA A 283 -2.94 45.11 -19.18
N VAL A 284 -3.79 46.08 -19.54
CA VAL A 284 -3.51 47.52 -19.30
C VAL A 284 -3.48 47.80 -17.79
N PHE A 285 -4.41 47.20 -17.05
CA PHE A 285 -4.43 47.30 -15.59
C PHE A 285 -3.17 46.66 -14.97
N ARG A 286 -2.74 45.49 -15.46
CA ARG A 286 -1.51 44.83 -15.00
C ARG A 286 -0.27 45.69 -15.24
N GLU A 287 -0.14 46.32 -16.41
CA GLU A 287 0.96 47.23 -16.72
C GLU A 287 0.95 48.47 -15.80
N PHE A 288 -0.23 49.04 -15.55
CA PHE A 288 -0.37 50.13 -14.59
C PHE A 288 0.09 49.72 -13.18
N VAL A 289 -0.40 48.58 -12.67
CA VAL A 289 -0.02 48.03 -11.36
C VAL A 289 1.48 47.77 -11.30
N TRP A 290 2.05 47.14 -12.33
CA TRP A 290 3.48 46.89 -12.41
C TRP A 290 4.28 48.20 -12.32
N ARG A 291 3.89 49.22 -13.10
CA ARG A 291 4.59 50.52 -13.13
C ARG A 291 4.51 51.23 -11.78
N PHE A 292 3.34 51.23 -11.15
CA PHE A 292 3.14 51.83 -9.83
C PHE A 292 3.98 51.13 -8.76
N VAL A 293 3.91 49.80 -8.68
CA VAL A 293 4.69 49.01 -7.71
C VAL A 293 6.19 49.20 -7.92
N ASN A 294 6.65 49.28 -9.17
CA ASN A 294 8.06 49.52 -9.47
C ASN A 294 8.54 50.90 -8.98
N ILE A 295 7.72 51.96 -9.12
CA ILE A 295 8.04 53.29 -8.60
C ILE A 295 8.15 53.26 -7.07
N VAL A 296 7.17 52.65 -6.39
CA VAL A 296 7.18 52.52 -4.93
C VAL A 296 8.37 51.69 -4.46
N ALA A 297 8.67 50.56 -5.10
CA ALA A 297 9.81 49.71 -4.75
C ALA A 297 11.14 50.47 -4.88
N LYS A 298 11.31 51.27 -5.94
CA LYS A 298 12.49 52.14 -6.09
C LYS A 298 12.59 53.18 -4.97
N ALA A 299 11.46 53.79 -4.59
CA ALA A 299 11.43 54.77 -3.53
C ALA A 299 11.79 54.15 -2.17
N VAL A 300 11.20 53.00 -1.82
CA VAL A 300 11.51 52.27 -0.58
C VAL A 300 12.99 51.90 -0.52
N VAL A 301 13.56 51.35 -1.59
CA VAL A 301 15.00 51.00 -1.63
C VAL A 301 15.90 52.22 -1.50
N ALA A 302 15.52 53.37 -2.07
CA ALA A 302 16.30 54.60 -1.96
C ALA A 302 16.27 55.21 -0.55
N LEU A 303 15.25 54.90 0.26
CA LEU A 303 15.08 55.41 1.62
C LEU A 303 15.82 54.57 2.69
N GLY A 304 16.26 53.36 2.36
CA GLY A 304 16.92 52.41 3.29
C GLY A 304 15.93 51.52 4.02
#